data_AF-A0A9E3SV32-F1
#
_entry.id   AF-A0A9E3SV32-F1
#
_cell.length_a   1.000
_cell.length_b   1.000
_cell.length_c   1.000
_cell.angle_alpha   90.00
_cell.angle_beta   90.00
_cell.angle_gamma   90.00
#
_symmetry.space_group_name_H-M   'P 1'
#
loop_
_entity.id
_entity.type
_entity.pdbx_description
1 polymer ?
#
loop_
_entity_poly.entity_id
_entity_poly.type
_entity_poly.pdbx_seq_one_letter_code
_entity_poly.pdbx_strand_id
1 'polypeptide(L)'
;MNARFLAVLLASAAPAAFAASQVTPAEPYEFDAVNLRLNVDSCYFVPETVSVTAAAGVIRVAHRPNLCLVPGEPRIVDIRLGTLPIGDWRVEVHPDGDPDGPASERIHFSVRGRPEIAIYPRPPRPLTDYSGHWFRAAESGWGLSFHQSPTHVVFAAWYVYDADGTPAWFVIQDGQWTSATRWAGKVYRTSGPAYFPGPAFDPAAVTRTAVGEAAFEFQQKPGEVGIATFSYTVNGQQGSRRITRLAF
;
A
#
# COMPACT_ATOMS: atom_id res chain seq x y z
N MET A 1 -30.03 -75.20 -5.20
CA MET A 1 -29.41 -74.32 -6.22
C MET A 1 -29.22 -72.94 -5.60
N ASN A 2 -27.97 -72.57 -5.32
CA ASN A 2 -27.58 -71.35 -4.63
C ASN A 2 -27.49 -70.18 -5.63
N ALA A 3 -28.28 -69.12 -5.44
CA ALA A 3 -28.08 -67.85 -6.14
C ALA A 3 -27.51 -66.83 -5.14
N ARG A 4 -26.20 -66.56 -5.24
CA ARG A 4 -25.53 -65.47 -4.52
C ARG A 4 -25.70 -64.19 -5.34
N PHE A 5 -26.50 -63.24 -4.86
CA PHE A 5 -26.54 -61.88 -5.39
C PHE A 5 -25.31 -61.11 -4.90
N LEU A 6 -24.46 -60.69 -5.83
CA LEU A 6 -23.35 -59.76 -5.59
C LEU A 6 -23.92 -58.34 -5.53
N ALA A 7 -23.89 -57.69 -4.36
CA ALA A 7 -24.22 -56.28 -4.23
C ALA A 7 -22.98 -55.45 -4.63
N VAL A 8 -23.07 -54.72 -5.75
CA VAL A 8 -22.07 -53.73 -6.14
C VAL A 8 -22.32 -52.47 -5.33
N LEU A 9 -21.45 -52.18 -4.36
CA LEU A 9 -21.39 -50.88 -3.69
C LEU A 9 -20.84 -49.84 -4.67
N LEU A 10 -21.70 -48.99 -5.22
CA LEU A 10 -21.27 -47.73 -5.82
C LEU A 10 -20.79 -46.81 -4.69
N ALA A 11 -19.49 -46.68 -4.53
CA ALA A 11 -18.90 -45.61 -3.72
C ALA A 11 -19.13 -44.28 -4.46
N SER A 12 -20.12 -43.51 -4.03
CA SER A 12 -20.26 -42.11 -4.42
C SER A 12 -19.08 -41.33 -3.83
N ALA A 13 -18.10 -40.98 -4.67
CA ALA A 13 -17.06 -40.03 -4.31
C ALA A 13 -17.72 -38.65 -4.10
N ALA A 14 -17.87 -38.23 -2.84
CA ALA A 14 -18.23 -36.86 -2.54
C ALA A 14 -17.11 -35.95 -3.06
N PRO A 15 -17.42 -34.87 -3.81
CA PRO A 15 -16.40 -33.91 -4.20
C PRO A 15 -15.78 -33.33 -2.92
N ALA A 16 -14.44 -33.31 -2.86
CA ALA A 16 -13.71 -32.68 -1.77
C ALA A 16 -14.17 -31.21 -1.66
N ALA A 17 -14.77 -30.84 -0.54
CA ALA A 17 -15.15 -29.46 -0.28
C ALA A 17 -13.86 -28.62 -0.21
N PHE A 18 -13.61 -27.80 -1.22
CA PHE A 18 -12.58 -26.77 -1.13
C PHE A 18 -12.97 -25.82 0.01
N ALA A 19 -12.04 -25.54 0.92
CA ALA A 19 -12.30 -24.61 2.01
C ALA A 19 -12.60 -23.21 1.45
N ALA A 20 -13.64 -22.57 1.99
CA ALA A 20 -14.11 -21.25 1.58
C ALA A 20 -12.99 -20.20 1.63
N SER A 21 -13.11 -19.19 0.79
CA SER A 21 -12.14 -18.10 0.72
C SER A 21 -12.22 -17.26 1.98
N GLN A 22 -11.11 -16.65 2.38
CA GLN A 22 -11.05 -15.88 3.62
C GLN A 22 -10.23 -14.61 3.48
N VAL A 23 -10.67 -13.55 4.15
CA VAL A 23 -9.88 -12.32 4.30
C VAL A 23 -8.83 -12.53 5.39
N THR A 24 -7.58 -12.17 5.09
CA THR A 24 -6.45 -12.29 6.02
C THR A 24 -5.77 -10.93 6.18
N PRO A 25 -5.58 -10.43 7.42
CA PRO A 25 -6.13 -10.97 8.68
C PRO A 25 -7.66 -10.87 8.74
N ALA A 26 -8.30 -11.74 9.53
CA ALA A 26 -9.77 -11.80 9.65
C ALA A 26 -10.38 -10.52 10.27
N GLU A 27 -9.62 -9.86 11.15
CA GLU A 27 -9.97 -8.56 11.72
C GLU A 27 -8.85 -7.55 11.43
N PRO A 28 -8.81 -6.97 10.21
CA PRO A 28 -7.78 -6.01 9.86
C PRO A 28 -7.98 -4.69 10.58
N TYR A 29 -6.88 -4.10 11.04
CA TYR A 29 -6.86 -2.70 11.40
C TYR A 29 -6.65 -1.82 10.17
N GLU A 30 -6.96 -0.54 10.30
CA GLU A 30 -6.61 0.48 9.31
C GLU A 30 -5.12 0.37 8.99
N PHE A 31 -4.81 0.44 7.69
CA PHE A 31 -3.45 0.26 7.11
C PHE A 31 -2.89 -1.15 7.20
N ASP A 32 -3.61 -2.13 7.77
CA ASP A 32 -3.20 -3.52 7.67
C ASP A 32 -3.26 -3.97 6.21
N ALA A 33 -2.34 -4.87 5.96
CA ALA A 33 -2.09 -5.49 4.68
C ALA A 33 -3.20 -6.54 4.45
N VAL A 34 -4.27 -6.20 3.72
CA VAL A 34 -5.42 -7.12 3.53
C VAL A 34 -5.23 -7.98 2.28
N ASN A 35 -5.36 -9.30 2.45
CA ASN A 35 -5.31 -10.29 1.38
C ASN A 35 -6.58 -11.14 1.35
N LEU A 36 -7.01 -11.54 0.15
CA LEU A 36 -7.97 -12.61 -0.05
C LEU A 36 -7.20 -13.92 -0.22
N ARG A 37 -7.37 -14.84 0.73
CA ARG A 37 -6.80 -16.17 0.69
C ARG A 37 -7.77 -17.14 0.02
N LEU A 38 -7.31 -17.79 -1.04
CA LEU A 38 -8.07 -18.74 -1.85
C LEU A 38 -7.41 -20.12 -1.82
N ASN A 39 -8.23 -21.16 -1.79
CA ASN A 39 -7.81 -22.52 -2.15
C ASN A 39 -8.12 -22.73 -3.63
N VAL A 40 -7.09 -22.84 -4.45
CA VAL A 40 -7.22 -22.90 -5.91
C VAL A 40 -6.63 -24.19 -6.45
N ASP A 41 -7.09 -24.56 -7.65
CA ASP A 41 -6.45 -25.56 -8.48
C ASP A 41 -5.33 -24.90 -9.30
N SER A 42 -4.11 -25.44 -9.23
CA SER A 42 -2.95 -24.83 -9.89
C SER A 42 -3.01 -24.81 -11.41
N CYS A 43 -3.85 -25.64 -12.03
CA CYS A 43 -4.06 -25.61 -13.47
C CYS A 43 -5.07 -24.52 -13.85
N TYR A 44 -6.19 -24.47 -13.11
CA TYR A 44 -7.31 -23.57 -13.41
C TYR A 44 -6.98 -22.10 -13.10
N PHE A 45 -6.27 -21.84 -12.01
CA PHE A 45 -5.95 -20.49 -11.57
C PHE A 45 -4.73 -19.92 -12.32
N VAL A 46 -4.94 -18.81 -13.03
CA VAL A 46 -3.89 -18.11 -13.79
C VAL A 46 -3.60 -16.76 -13.12
N PRO A 47 -2.52 -16.62 -12.34
CA PRO A 47 -2.23 -15.42 -11.56
C PRO A 47 -2.18 -14.13 -12.39
N GLU A 48 -1.71 -14.21 -13.63
CA GLU A 48 -1.53 -13.07 -14.53
C GLU A 48 -2.86 -12.46 -15.01
N THR A 49 -3.97 -13.18 -14.82
CA THR A 49 -5.31 -12.72 -15.19
C THR A 49 -6.04 -12.03 -14.05
N VAL A 50 -5.47 -12.04 -12.84
CA VAL A 50 -6.09 -11.48 -11.65
C VAL A 50 -6.15 -9.96 -11.78
N SER A 51 -7.34 -9.42 -11.58
CA SER A 51 -7.58 -7.98 -11.46
C SER A 51 -8.36 -7.69 -10.19
N VAL A 52 -7.99 -6.58 -9.54
CA VAL A 52 -8.63 -6.12 -8.31
C VAL A 52 -9.08 -4.69 -8.54
N THR A 53 -10.38 -4.44 -8.37
CA THR A 53 -10.96 -3.10 -8.40
C THR A 53 -11.72 -2.83 -7.12
N ALA A 54 -11.72 -1.58 -6.66
CA ALA A 54 -12.40 -1.19 -5.43
C ALA A 54 -13.20 0.09 -5.65
N ALA A 55 -14.48 0.07 -5.30
CA ALA A 55 -15.37 1.23 -5.37
C ALA A 55 -16.50 1.10 -4.34
N ALA A 56 -16.78 2.18 -3.62
CA ALA A 56 -17.92 2.30 -2.69
C ALA A 56 -18.05 1.13 -1.69
N GLY A 57 -16.94 0.70 -1.08
CA GLY A 57 -16.94 -0.41 -0.09
C GLY A 57 -16.98 -1.81 -0.70
N VAL A 58 -16.98 -1.94 -2.03
CA VAL A 58 -16.95 -3.24 -2.73
C VAL A 58 -15.60 -3.41 -3.43
N ILE A 59 -14.94 -4.53 -3.15
CA ILE A 59 -13.70 -4.97 -3.80
C ILE A 59 -14.04 -6.14 -4.71
N ARG A 60 -13.87 -5.97 -6.01
CA ARG A 60 -14.08 -7.03 -6.99
C ARG A 60 -12.74 -7.65 -7.34
N VAL A 61 -12.65 -8.96 -7.16
CA VAL A 61 -11.51 -9.78 -7.55
C VAL A 61 -11.95 -10.66 -8.71
N ALA A 62 -11.47 -10.35 -9.91
CA ALA A 62 -11.79 -11.11 -11.11
C ALA A 62 -10.55 -11.84 -11.61
N HIS A 63 -10.70 -13.10 -12.02
CA HIS A 63 -9.63 -13.87 -12.65
C HIS A 63 -10.20 -14.70 -13.80
N ARG A 64 -9.43 -14.86 -14.89
CA ARG A 64 -9.83 -15.71 -16.01
C ARG A 64 -9.18 -17.08 -15.85
N PRO A 65 -9.97 -18.15 -15.85
CA PRO A 65 -9.43 -19.46 -15.60
C PRO A 65 -8.83 -20.07 -16.87
N ASN A 66 -7.89 -20.98 -16.69
CA ASN A 66 -7.41 -21.82 -17.77
C ASN A 66 -8.38 -22.98 -18.05
N LEU A 67 -8.47 -23.42 -19.31
CA LEU A 67 -9.24 -24.59 -19.68
C LEU A 67 -8.39 -25.85 -19.50
N CYS A 68 -8.57 -26.51 -18.36
CA CYS A 68 -7.81 -27.69 -17.98
C CYS A 68 -8.59 -28.98 -18.26
N LEU A 69 -7.95 -29.94 -18.94
CA LEU A 69 -8.50 -31.29 -19.11
C LEU A 69 -8.35 -32.15 -17.86
N VAL A 70 -7.33 -31.87 -17.05
CA VAL A 70 -7.04 -32.57 -15.79
C VAL A 70 -6.82 -31.52 -14.69
N PRO A 71 -7.40 -31.70 -13.48
CA PRO A 71 -7.15 -30.84 -12.33
C PRO A 71 -5.65 -30.78 -11.98
N GLY A 72 -5.19 -29.61 -11.58
CA GLY A 72 -3.86 -29.40 -11.02
C GLY A 72 -3.78 -29.80 -9.55
N GLU A 73 -2.64 -29.50 -8.94
CA GLU A 73 -2.49 -29.69 -7.50
C GLU A 73 -3.19 -28.55 -6.75
N PRO A 74 -3.85 -28.82 -5.61
CA PRO A 74 -4.36 -27.77 -4.75
C PRO A 74 -3.24 -26.83 -4.28
N ARG A 75 -3.51 -25.52 -4.30
CA ARG A 75 -2.61 -24.46 -3.85
C ARG A 75 -3.38 -23.44 -3.01
N ILE A 76 -2.69 -22.83 -2.07
CA ILE A 76 -3.18 -21.65 -1.36
C ILE A 76 -2.52 -20.43 -2.00
N VAL A 77 -3.34 -19.45 -2.39
CA VAL A 77 -2.85 -18.18 -2.94
C VAL A 77 -3.42 -17.02 -2.13
N ASP A 78 -2.62 -15.99 -1.93
CA ASP A 78 -3.02 -14.74 -1.30
C ASP A 78 -3.06 -13.63 -2.35
N ILE A 79 -4.25 -13.14 -2.67
CA ILE A 79 -4.44 -12.00 -3.58
C ILE A 79 -4.46 -10.72 -2.74
N ARG A 80 -3.56 -9.80 -3.07
CA ARG A 80 -3.46 -8.50 -2.39
C ARG A 80 -4.68 -7.64 -2.69
N LEU A 81 -5.48 -7.33 -1.67
CA LEU A 81 -6.62 -6.40 -1.80
C LEU A 81 -6.20 -4.94 -1.58
N GLY A 82 -5.12 -4.74 -0.82
CA GLY A 82 -4.56 -3.43 -0.53
C GLY A 82 -4.59 -3.12 0.97
N THR A 83 -4.37 -1.84 1.28
CA THR A 83 -4.62 -1.27 2.61
C THR A 83 -5.93 -0.51 2.54
N LEU A 84 -6.83 -0.78 3.47
CA LEU A 84 -8.20 -0.27 3.41
C LEU A 84 -8.45 0.73 4.56
N PRO A 85 -9.22 1.80 4.33
CA PRO A 85 -9.70 2.65 5.42
C PRO A 85 -10.67 1.92 6.32
N ILE A 86 -10.86 2.49 7.50
CA ILE A 86 -11.93 2.13 8.43
C ILE A 86 -13.27 2.12 7.69
N GLY A 87 -14.01 1.04 7.86
CA GLY A 87 -15.33 0.89 7.27
C GLY A 87 -15.68 -0.57 7.05
N ASP A 88 -16.91 -0.76 6.55
CA ASP A 88 -17.41 -2.07 6.15
C ASP A 88 -17.11 -2.30 4.67
N TRP A 89 -16.58 -3.49 4.40
CA TRP A 89 -16.12 -3.89 3.09
C TRP A 89 -16.74 -5.22 2.68
N ARG A 90 -16.95 -5.37 1.37
CA ARG A 90 -17.34 -6.63 0.76
C ARG A 90 -16.38 -7.00 -0.36
N VAL A 91 -15.82 -8.20 -0.29
CA VAL A 91 -15.10 -8.81 -1.42
C VAL A 91 -16.09 -9.60 -2.26
N GLU A 92 -16.05 -9.40 -3.57
CA GLU A 92 -16.79 -10.15 -4.57
C GLU A 92 -15.81 -10.88 -5.48
N VAL A 93 -15.93 -12.21 -5.56
CA VAL A 93 -15.05 -13.04 -6.40
C VAL A 93 -15.77 -13.37 -7.71
N HIS A 94 -15.11 -13.08 -8.83
CA HIS A 94 -15.62 -13.23 -10.20
C HIS A 94 -14.69 -14.17 -11.00
N PRO A 95 -14.94 -15.50 -10.96
CA PRO A 95 -14.01 -16.50 -11.47
C PRO A 95 -14.09 -16.70 -12.98
N ASP A 96 -15.01 -16.04 -13.67
CA ASP A 96 -15.15 -15.99 -15.14
C ASP A 96 -14.33 -14.83 -15.76
N GLY A 97 -13.77 -13.97 -14.91
CA GLY A 97 -13.03 -12.79 -15.32
C GLY A 97 -13.89 -11.63 -15.81
N ASP A 98 -15.21 -11.69 -15.58
CA ASP A 98 -16.12 -10.56 -15.77
C ASP A 98 -16.41 -9.90 -14.40
N PRO A 99 -15.79 -8.76 -14.07
CA PRO A 99 -16.00 -8.10 -12.78
C PRO A 99 -17.43 -7.55 -12.59
N ASP A 100 -18.20 -7.39 -13.67
CA ASP A 100 -19.58 -6.91 -13.64
C ASP A 100 -20.61 -8.06 -13.64
N GLY A 101 -20.12 -9.31 -13.75
CA GLY A 101 -20.90 -10.53 -13.70
C GLY A 101 -21.40 -10.90 -12.30
N PRO A 102 -22.10 -12.04 -12.16
CA PRO A 102 -22.55 -12.53 -10.87
C PRO A 102 -21.36 -13.04 -10.04
N ALA A 103 -21.11 -12.39 -8.90
CA ALA A 103 -20.10 -12.86 -7.95
C ALA A 103 -20.41 -14.29 -7.47
N SER A 104 -19.42 -15.19 -7.57
CA SER A 104 -19.51 -16.57 -7.07
C SER A 104 -19.44 -16.64 -5.55
N GLU A 105 -18.73 -15.69 -4.93
CA GLU A 105 -18.58 -15.58 -3.49
C GLU A 105 -18.64 -14.12 -3.05
N ARG A 106 -19.21 -13.90 -1.86
CA ARG A 106 -19.29 -12.59 -1.20
C ARG A 106 -18.81 -12.71 0.24
N ILE A 107 -17.73 -12.01 0.57
CA ILE A 107 -17.12 -12.04 1.90
C ILE A 107 -17.21 -10.66 2.52
N HIS A 108 -17.86 -10.57 3.67
CA HIS A 108 -18.01 -9.33 4.42
C HIS A 108 -16.97 -9.26 5.53
N PHE A 109 -16.37 -8.10 5.72
CA PHE A 109 -15.44 -7.83 6.82
C PHE A 109 -15.43 -6.33 7.14
N SER A 110 -14.97 -5.99 8.33
CA SER A 110 -14.85 -4.61 8.77
C SER A 110 -13.39 -4.30 9.08
N VAL A 111 -12.94 -3.14 8.61
CA VAL A 111 -11.62 -2.61 8.95
C VAL A 111 -11.80 -1.70 10.15
N ARG A 112 -11.09 -2.00 11.24
CA ARG A 112 -11.19 -1.26 12.50
C ARG A 112 -10.10 -0.20 12.59
N GLY A 113 -10.39 0.92 13.24
CA GLY A 113 -9.33 1.84 13.63
C GLY A 113 -8.41 1.18 14.66
N ARG A 114 -7.10 1.43 14.60
CA ARG A 114 -6.22 1.04 15.71
C ARG A 114 -6.65 1.81 16.97
N PRO A 115 -6.78 1.14 18.12
CA PRO A 115 -7.08 1.83 19.37
C PRO A 115 -5.99 2.86 19.66
N GLU A 116 -6.39 4.12 19.78
CA GLU A 116 -5.53 5.26 20.12
C GLU A 116 -6.20 6.09 21.20
N ILE A 117 -5.42 6.85 21.96
CA ILE A 117 -5.94 7.81 22.93
C ILE A 117 -6.84 8.82 22.21
N ALA A 118 -8.08 8.99 22.67
CA ALA A 118 -9.05 9.87 22.04
C ALA A 118 -8.67 11.35 22.27
N ILE A 119 -8.18 12.01 21.22
CA ILE A 119 -7.95 13.46 21.15
C ILE A 119 -9.07 14.06 20.30
N TYR A 120 -9.72 15.13 20.77
CA TYR A 120 -10.82 15.80 20.06
C TYR A 120 -10.47 17.25 19.68
N PRO A 121 -10.76 17.67 18.42
CA PRO A 121 -11.25 16.86 17.30
C PRO A 121 -10.19 15.84 16.86
N ARG A 122 -10.63 14.70 16.28
CA ARG A 122 -9.70 13.68 15.77
C ARG A 122 -8.76 14.36 14.76
N PRO A 123 -7.42 14.32 14.98
CA PRO A 123 -6.49 14.88 14.01
C PRO A 123 -6.65 14.17 12.66
N PRO A 124 -6.45 14.86 11.52
CA PRO A 124 -6.32 14.18 10.24
C PRO A 124 -5.17 13.15 10.31
N ARG A 125 -5.32 12.01 9.64
CA ARG A 125 -4.37 10.89 9.65
C ARG A 125 -4.27 10.29 8.25
N PRO A 126 -3.12 9.74 7.86
CA PRO A 126 -2.91 9.20 6.50
C PRO A 126 -3.86 8.06 6.18
N LEU A 127 -4.14 7.78 4.91
CA LEU A 127 -4.95 6.63 4.46
C LEU A 127 -4.14 5.33 4.31
N THR A 128 -2.81 5.42 4.25
CA THR A 128 -1.91 4.27 4.13
C THR A 128 -0.49 4.66 4.56
N ASP A 129 0.46 3.73 4.53
CA ASP A 129 1.87 4.05 4.71
C ASP A 129 2.48 4.63 3.42
N TYR A 130 2.76 5.94 3.47
CA TYR A 130 3.38 6.67 2.37
C TYR A 130 4.91 6.60 2.36
N SER A 131 5.52 5.81 3.24
CA SER A 131 6.97 5.57 3.28
C SER A 131 7.54 5.01 1.99
N GLY A 132 8.58 5.65 1.47
CA GLY A 132 9.27 5.20 0.26
C GLY A 132 10.20 6.26 -0.30
N HIS A 133 10.94 5.89 -1.34
CA HIS A 133 11.69 6.87 -2.12
C HIS A 133 10.80 7.41 -3.24
N TRP A 134 10.74 8.72 -3.39
CA TRP A 134 9.91 9.42 -4.35
C TRP A 134 10.77 10.31 -5.24
N PHE A 135 10.50 10.31 -6.54
CA PHE A 135 11.30 11.06 -7.50
C PHE A 135 10.46 11.46 -8.71
N ARG A 136 11.03 12.27 -9.60
CA ARG A 136 10.42 12.59 -10.90
C ARG A 136 11.31 12.04 -12.01
N ALA A 137 10.82 11.06 -12.76
CA ALA A 137 11.61 10.40 -13.81
C ALA A 137 12.17 11.36 -14.88
N ALA A 138 11.39 12.35 -15.29
CA ALA A 138 11.82 13.38 -16.25
C ALA A 138 12.90 14.35 -15.68
N GLU A 139 13.16 14.31 -14.38
CA GLU A 139 14.21 15.08 -13.69
C GLU A 139 15.07 14.12 -12.83
N SER A 140 15.43 12.97 -13.40
CA SER A 140 16.22 11.96 -12.69
C SER A 140 17.55 12.56 -12.20
N GLY A 141 17.83 12.41 -10.90
CA GLY A 141 19.02 12.95 -10.24
C GLY A 141 18.74 13.51 -8.84
N TRP A 142 17.51 13.98 -8.59
CA TRP A 142 17.03 14.39 -7.27
C TRP A 142 15.92 13.46 -6.77
N GLY A 143 15.68 13.43 -5.46
CA GLY A 143 14.66 12.56 -4.89
C GLY A 143 14.37 12.83 -3.42
N LEU A 144 13.38 12.12 -2.88
CA LEU A 144 12.85 12.28 -1.54
C LEU A 144 12.74 10.91 -0.87
N SER A 145 13.41 10.70 0.25
CA SER A 145 13.13 9.55 1.12
C SER A 145 12.10 9.98 2.16
N PHE A 146 10.88 9.48 2.05
CA PHE A 146 9.78 9.77 2.96
C PHE A 146 9.61 8.59 3.93
N HIS A 147 9.55 8.86 5.23
CA HIS A 147 9.39 7.85 6.26
C HIS A 147 8.29 8.27 7.23
N GLN A 148 7.37 7.34 7.49
CA GLN A 148 6.25 7.51 8.40
C GLN A 148 6.42 6.55 9.59
N SER A 149 6.28 7.07 10.80
CA SER A 149 6.27 6.26 12.02
C SER A 149 4.91 5.56 12.22
N PRO A 150 4.83 4.55 13.12
CA PRO A 150 3.55 3.98 13.54
C PRO A 150 2.58 4.99 14.18
N THR A 151 3.08 6.12 14.67
CA THR A 151 2.30 7.24 15.23
C THR A 151 2.04 8.35 14.22
N HIS A 152 2.23 8.07 12.92
CA HIS A 152 2.00 8.97 11.79
C HIS A 152 2.89 10.22 11.74
N VAL A 153 3.94 10.27 12.57
CA VAL A 153 4.99 11.30 12.47
C VAL A 153 5.81 11.02 11.23
N VAL A 154 6.14 12.06 10.47
CA VAL A 154 6.87 11.94 9.22
C VAL A 154 8.23 12.60 9.34
N PHE A 155 9.23 11.93 8.79
CA PHE A 155 10.54 12.48 8.47
C PHE A 155 10.78 12.26 6.98
N ALA A 156 11.14 13.32 6.25
CA ALA A 156 11.58 13.19 4.87
C ALA A 156 12.95 13.83 4.65
N ALA A 157 13.80 13.15 3.88
CA ALA A 157 15.06 13.70 3.39
C ALA A 157 14.91 14.02 1.90
N TRP A 158 15.18 15.27 1.53
CA TRP A 158 15.14 15.75 0.15
C TRP A 158 16.56 15.95 -0.37
N TYR A 159 16.94 15.17 -1.37
CA TYR A 159 18.23 15.28 -2.06
C TYR A 159 18.02 16.08 -3.34
N VAL A 160 18.78 17.15 -3.52
CA VAL A 160 18.62 18.10 -4.63
C VAL A 160 19.95 18.79 -4.92
N TYR A 161 19.94 19.82 -5.75
CA TYR A 161 21.09 20.67 -6.05
C TYR A 161 20.78 22.11 -5.65
N ASP A 162 21.76 22.81 -5.09
CA ASP A 162 21.69 24.26 -4.83
C ASP A 162 21.73 25.05 -6.16
N ALA A 163 21.55 26.37 -6.08
CA ALA A 163 21.50 27.25 -7.26
C ALA A 163 22.78 27.23 -8.13
N ASP A 164 23.91 26.83 -7.55
CA ASP A 164 25.20 26.65 -8.24
C ASP A 164 25.39 25.23 -8.81
N GLY A 165 24.38 24.36 -8.68
CA GLY A 165 24.41 22.98 -9.14
C GLY A 165 25.12 22.01 -8.19
N THR A 166 25.58 22.46 -7.03
CA THR A 166 26.21 21.57 -6.05
C THR A 166 25.17 20.69 -5.34
N PRO A 167 25.48 19.42 -5.02
CA PRO A 167 24.54 18.58 -4.27
C PRO A 167 24.23 19.18 -2.89
N ALA A 168 22.94 19.24 -2.58
CA ALA A 168 22.42 19.70 -1.32
C ALA A 168 21.36 18.72 -0.80
N TRP A 169 21.11 18.76 0.50
CA TRP A 169 19.99 18.03 1.08
C TRP A 169 19.26 18.87 2.12
N PHE A 170 17.96 18.64 2.22
CA PHE A 170 17.08 19.25 3.20
C PHE A 170 16.36 18.17 4.01
N VAL A 171 15.96 18.52 5.22
CA VAL A 171 15.08 17.67 6.04
C VAL A 171 13.71 18.32 6.12
N ILE A 172 12.66 17.53 5.91
CA ILE A 172 11.28 17.96 6.07
C ILE A 172 10.70 17.20 7.26
N GLN A 173 10.29 17.93 8.28
CA GLN A 173 9.77 17.40 9.54
C GLN A 173 8.94 18.48 10.26
N ASP A 174 8.61 18.30 11.54
CA ASP A 174 7.79 19.23 12.32
C ASP A 174 6.47 19.59 11.62
N GLY A 175 5.86 18.57 11.01
CA GLY A 175 4.66 18.68 10.21
C GLY A 175 3.52 17.83 10.73
N GLN A 176 2.37 17.94 10.06
CA GLN A 176 1.15 17.24 10.42
C GLN A 176 0.36 16.85 9.18
N TRP A 177 -0.43 15.78 9.35
CA TRP A 177 -1.46 15.42 8.38
C TRP A 177 -2.58 16.45 8.45
N THR A 178 -3.01 16.92 7.28
CA THR A 178 -4.13 17.85 7.11
C THR A 178 -5.34 17.18 6.44
N SER A 179 -5.11 16.00 5.83
CA SER A 179 -6.14 15.08 5.34
C SER A 179 -5.57 13.65 5.33
N ALA A 180 -6.34 12.69 4.81
CA ALA A 180 -5.87 11.32 4.60
C ALA A 180 -4.75 11.18 3.55
N THR A 181 -4.60 12.18 2.70
CA THR A 181 -3.66 12.17 1.57
C THR A 181 -2.68 13.33 1.61
N ARG A 182 -2.80 14.24 2.59
CA ARG A 182 -2.02 15.46 2.65
C ARG A 182 -1.24 15.58 3.95
N TRP A 183 0.08 15.68 3.82
CA TRP A 183 0.98 16.02 4.93
C TRP A 183 1.76 17.29 4.60
N ALA A 184 1.93 18.18 5.57
CA ALA A 184 2.71 19.41 5.42
C ALA A 184 3.61 19.63 6.63
N GLY A 185 4.83 20.10 6.38
CA GLY A 185 5.84 20.34 7.42
C GLY A 185 6.87 21.39 7.03
N LYS A 186 7.79 21.65 7.94
CA LYS A 186 8.87 22.63 7.77
C LYS A 186 10.09 21.99 7.12
N VAL A 187 10.72 22.77 6.24
CA VAL A 187 11.98 22.40 5.58
C VAL A 187 13.13 23.01 6.38
N TYR A 188 14.11 22.18 6.69
CA TYR A 188 15.31 22.54 7.41
C TYR A 188 16.56 22.29 6.58
N ARG A 189 17.50 23.23 6.65
CA ARG A 189 18.87 23.05 6.20
C ARG A 189 19.73 22.77 7.43
N THR A 190 20.55 21.72 7.35
CA THR A 190 21.45 21.35 8.42
C THR A 190 22.90 21.52 7.95
N SER A 191 23.73 22.14 8.78
CA SER A 191 25.19 22.16 8.60
C SER A 191 25.86 21.69 9.87
N GLY A 192 27.12 21.27 9.78
CA GLY A 192 27.88 20.77 10.90
C GLY A 192 29.38 20.76 10.59
N PRO A 193 30.20 20.30 11.56
CA PRO A 193 31.64 20.20 11.35
C PRO A 193 31.97 19.19 10.24
N ALA A 194 33.11 19.37 9.60
CA ALA A 194 33.60 18.42 8.60
C ALA A 194 33.73 17.02 9.21
N TYR A 195 33.13 16.01 8.57
CA TYR A 195 33.19 14.63 9.05
C TYR A 195 34.51 13.94 8.68
N PHE A 196 35.04 14.19 7.47
CA PHE A 196 36.32 13.61 7.04
C PHE A 196 37.01 14.44 5.94
N PRO A 197 38.35 14.65 6.01
CA PRO A 197 39.15 14.64 7.23
C PRO A 197 38.77 15.83 8.10
N GLY A 198 38.57 15.63 9.40
CA GLY A 198 38.15 16.69 10.31
C GLY A 198 38.67 16.47 11.73
N PRO A 199 38.63 17.51 12.59
CA PRO A 199 38.85 17.34 14.02
C PRO A 199 37.77 16.42 14.63
N ALA A 200 37.88 16.12 15.92
CA ALA A 200 36.81 15.43 16.65
C ALA A 200 35.46 16.15 16.42
N PHE A 201 34.40 15.39 16.18
CA PHE A 201 33.08 15.93 15.88
C PHE A 201 32.58 16.75 17.08
N ASP A 202 32.40 18.06 16.88
CA ASP A 202 31.79 18.95 17.87
C ASP A 202 30.28 19.06 17.63
N PRO A 203 29.43 18.49 18.51
CA PRO A 203 27.99 18.57 18.37
C PRO A 203 27.44 20.00 18.44
N ALA A 204 28.15 20.93 19.11
CA ALA A 204 27.72 22.31 19.24
C ALA A 204 27.86 23.11 17.94
N ALA A 205 28.66 22.61 16.99
CA ALA A 205 28.81 23.20 15.66
C ALA A 205 27.70 22.78 14.68
N VAL A 206 26.77 21.90 15.09
CA VAL A 206 25.62 21.51 14.26
C VAL A 206 24.57 22.61 14.33
N THR A 207 24.19 23.15 13.16
CA THR A 207 23.08 24.10 13.05
C THR A 207 21.95 23.51 12.23
N ARG A 208 20.72 23.74 12.68
CA ARG A 208 19.49 23.31 11.99
C ARG A 208 18.58 24.53 11.83
N THR A 209 18.52 25.06 10.62
CA THR A 209 17.80 26.30 10.31
C THR A 209 16.54 25.98 9.52
N ALA A 210 15.39 26.48 9.98
CA ALA A 210 14.15 26.42 9.19
C ALA A 210 14.28 27.38 8.00
N VAL A 211 14.16 26.85 6.79
CA VAL A 211 14.37 27.58 5.53
C VAL A 211 13.10 27.64 4.67
N GLY A 212 12.01 27.05 5.15
CA GLY A 212 10.71 27.14 4.50
C GLY A 212 9.78 25.99 4.88
N GLU A 213 8.87 25.64 3.97
CA GLU A 213 7.81 24.67 4.18
C GLU A 213 7.61 23.80 2.94
N ALA A 214 7.11 22.59 3.14
CA ALA A 214 6.78 21.68 2.07
C ALA A 214 5.55 20.83 2.40
N ALA A 215 4.86 20.39 1.35
CA ALA A 215 3.69 19.54 1.46
C ALA A 215 3.68 18.45 0.39
N PHE A 216 3.14 17.30 0.77
CA PHE A 216 2.93 16.14 -0.07
C PHE A 216 1.43 15.88 -0.18
N GLU A 217 0.94 15.73 -1.41
CA GLU A 217 -0.42 15.32 -1.71
C GLU A 217 -0.40 14.00 -2.47
N PHE A 218 -0.76 12.91 -1.80
CA PHE A 218 -0.74 11.56 -2.36
C PHE A 218 -2.03 11.22 -3.11
N GLN A 219 -1.92 10.59 -4.28
CA GLN A 219 -3.07 10.05 -4.98
C GLN A 219 -3.42 8.68 -4.40
N GLN A 220 -4.70 8.42 -4.17
CA GLN A 220 -5.20 7.13 -3.65
C GLN A 220 -6.32 6.54 -4.51
N LYS A 221 -6.48 7.04 -5.73
CA LYS A 221 -7.35 6.40 -6.72
C LYS A 221 -6.72 5.08 -7.19
N PRO A 222 -7.51 4.02 -7.42
CA PRO A 222 -7.00 2.80 -8.03
C PRO A 222 -6.18 3.10 -9.30
N GLY A 223 -4.98 2.54 -9.41
CA GLY A 223 -4.03 2.81 -10.51
C GLY A 223 -3.13 4.04 -10.33
N GLU A 224 -3.38 4.90 -9.33
CA GLU A 224 -2.57 6.12 -9.08
C GLU A 224 -1.86 6.12 -7.71
N VAL A 225 -1.96 5.06 -6.92
CA VAL A 225 -1.46 4.95 -5.52
C VAL A 225 0.03 5.27 -5.36
N GLY A 226 0.83 5.13 -6.41
CA GLY A 226 2.27 5.44 -6.43
C GLY A 226 2.61 6.87 -6.86
N ILE A 227 1.64 7.78 -6.90
CA ILE A 227 1.82 9.15 -7.42
C ILE A 227 1.50 10.19 -6.34
N ALA A 228 2.30 11.26 -6.28
CA ALA A 228 2.05 12.38 -5.39
C ALA A 228 2.42 13.71 -6.04
N THR A 229 1.92 14.80 -5.46
CA THR A 229 2.40 16.17 -5.73
C THR A 229 3.24 16.64 -4.56
N PHE A 230 4.51 16.94 -4.80
CA PHE A 230 5.40 17.59 -3.85
C PHE A 230 5.43 19.08 -4.13
N SER A 231 5.10 19.89 -3.13
CA SER A 231 5.14 21.35 -3.20
C SER A 231 6.01 21.92 -2.10
N TYR A 232 6.72 23.00 -2.37
CA TYR A 232 7.65 23.59 -1.41
C TYR A 232 7.77 25.10 -1.60
N THR A 233 8.15 25.77 -0.52
CA THR A 233 8.76 27.09 -0.51
C THR A 233 10.06 26.99 0.27
N VAL A 234 11.21 27.30 -0.33
CA VAL A 234 12.53 27.29 0.33
C VAL A 234 13.29 28.54 -0.07
N ASN A 235 13.79 29.30 0.91
CA ASN A 235 14.52 30.56 0.68
C ASN A 235 13.77 31.54 -0.26
N GLY A 236 12.44 31.61 -0.16
CA GLY A 236 11.59 32.45 -1.01
C GLY A 236 11.33 31.91 -2.42
N GLN A 237 11.93 30.77 -2.80
CA GLN A 237 11.64 30.08 -4.06
C GLN A 237 10.54 29.04 -3.83
N GLN A 238 9.54 29.04 -4.70
CA GLN A 238 8.42 28.10 -4.61
C GLN A 238 8.38 27.16 -5.82
N GLY A 239 7.93 25.93 -5.59
CA GLY A 239 7.84 24.92 -6.64
C GLY A 239 6.78 23.87 -6.35
N SER A 240 6.36 23.19 -7.42
CA SER A 240 5.50 22.01 -7.36
C SER A 240 5.95 20.98 -8.40
N ARG A 241 6.00 19.72 -8.01
CA ARG A 241 6.43 18.60 -8.84
C ARG A 241 5.51 17.41 -8.63
N ARG A 242 5.02 16.83 -9.73
CA ARG A 242 4.43 15.49 -9.72
C ARG A 242 5.57 14.48 -9.61
N ILE A 243 5.52 13.64 -8.57
CA ILE A 243 6.51 12.63 -8.21
C ILE A 243 5.87 11.25 -8.19
N THR A 244 6.68 10.23 -8.42
CA THR A 244 6.30 8.82 -8.38
C THR A 244 7.17 8.08 -7.37
N ARG A 245 6.58 7.11 -6.67
CA ARG A 245 7.35 6.23 -5.78
C ARG A 245 8.25 5.33 -6.65
N LEU A 246 9.53 5.26 -6.30
CA LEU A 246 10.50 4.36 -6.90
C LEU A 246 10.15 2.93 -6.50
N ALA A 247 9.95 2.08 -7.51
CA ALA A 247 9.90 0.63 -7.34
C ALA A 247 11.32 0.10 -7.46
N PHE A 248 11.77 -0.66 -6.47
CA PHE A 248 13.08 -1.32 -6.44
C PHE A 248 12.94 -2.70 -5.81
#